data_AF-A0A353C1Y8-F1
#
_entry.id   AF-A0A353C1Y8-F1
#
_cell.length_a   1.000
_cell.length_b   1.000
_cell.length_c   1.000
_cell.angle_alpha   90.00
_cell.angle_beta   90.00
_cell.angle_gamma   90.00
#
_symmetry.space_group_name_H-M   'P 1'
#
loop_
_entity.id
_entity.type
_entity.pdbx_description
1 polymer ?
#
loop_
_entity_poly.entity_id
_entity_poly.type
_entity_poly.pdbx_seq_one_letter_code
_entity_poly.pdbx_strand_id
1 'polypeptide(L)'
;MVLRNKKREMCLVKKSLILVSLLAALVLIGGVQLAPCSAASKTEIVFWNLFGGGEGDFVDKIVKDFNDFQSDVDVKALRLTSNEYYAKFGVALASGKGPDVAICHIDHLAPFVKANQLTALEPVASKVGFKFSEVADNLAKQATFNSKQYAVPIDTHFHMLYYNKAIL
;
A
#
# COMPACT_ATOMS: atom_id res chain seq x y z
N MET A 1 3.09 3.34 7.61
CA MET A 1 2.61 2.78 6.32
C MET A 1 3.09 3.63 5.15
N VAL A 2 3.64 3.04 4.08
CA VAL A 2 4.20 3.71 2.88
C VAL A 2 3.58 3.19 1.59
N LEU A 3 3.66 3.97 0.50
CA LEU A 3 3.22 3.57 -0.85
C LEU A 3 4.41 3.46 -1.81
N ARG A 4 4.39 2.45 -2.68
CA ARG A 4 5.42 2.27 -3.73
C ARG A 4 5.26 3.28 -4.87
N ASN A 5 6.38 3.65 -5.47
CA ASN A 5 6.43 4.48 -6.68
C ASN A 5 6.16 3.65 -7.96
N LYS A 6 4.95 3.77 -8.52
CA LYS A 6 4.48 2.99 -9.68
C LYS A 6 4.78 3.64 -11.05
N LYS A 7 5.91 4.35 -11.23
CA LYS A 7 6.25 5.13 -12.46
C LYS A 7 6.08 4.39 -13.81
N ARG A 8 6.02 3.06 -13.84
CA ARG A 8 5.94 2.26 -15.08
C ARG A 8 4.52 1.95 -15.59
N GLU A 9 3.47 2.08 -14.78
CA GLU A 9 2.12 1.56 -15.15
C GLU A 9 1.27 2.56 -15.95
N MET A 10 1.63 3.85 -15.93
CA MET A 10 0.92 4.92 -16.62
C MET A 10 1.01 4.84 -18.16
N CYS A 11 1.91 3.99 -18.69
CA CYS A 11 2.10 3.78 -20.13
C CYS A 11 1.17 2.69 -20.71
N LEU A 12 0.70 1.74 -19.88
CA LEU A 12 -0.13 0.61 -20.33
C LEU A 12 -1.61 1.00 -20.50
N VAL A 13 -2.14 1.87 -19.62
CA VAL A 13 -3.52 2.36 -19.71
C VAL A 13 -3.76 3.18 -21.00
N LYS A 14 -2.77 3.97 -21.43
CA LYS A 14 -2.85 4.75 -22.67
C LYS A 14 -2.90 3.88 -23.94
N LYS A 15 -2.26 2.71 -23.94
CA LYS A 15 -2.31 1.78 -25.09
C LYS A 15 -3.66 1.07 -25.19
N SER A 16 -4.32 0.80 -24.06
CA SER A 16 -5.63 0.14 -24.03
C SER A 16 -6.75 1.04 -24.56
N LEU A 17 -6.69 2.36 -24.34
CA LEU A 17 -7.67 3.31 -24.89
C LEU A 17 -7.68 3.40 -26.43
N ILE A 18 -6.56 3.09 -27.10
CA ILE A 18 -6.44 3.21 -28.56
C ILE A 18 -7.04 1.98 -29.27
N LEU A 19 -7.12 0.81 -28.62
CA LEU A 19 -7.71 -0.39 -29.21
C LEU A 19 -9.25 -0.41 -29.14
N VAL A 20 -9.85 0.28 -28.17
CA VAL A 20 -11.32 0.31 -27.98
C VAL A 20 -12.01 1.15 -29.06
N SER A 21 -11.34 2.16 -29.64
CA SER A 21 -11.92 2.99 -30.70
C SER A 21 -12.02 2.31 -32.06
N LEU A 22 -11.22 1.27 -32.34
CA LEU A 22 -11.30 0.51 -33.60
C LEU A 22 -12.40 -0.56 -33.59
N LEU A 23 -12.82 -1.07 -32.43
CA LEU A 23 -13.87 -2.11 -32.36
C LEU A 23 -15.30 -1.55 -32.49
N ALA A 24 -15.50 -0.26 -32.28
CA ALA A 24 -16.82 0.38 -32.36
C ALA A 24 -17.34 0.56 -33.81
N ALA A 25 -16.50 0.36 -34.83
CA ALA A 25 -16.88 0.54 -36.24
C ALA A 25 -17.49 -0.71 -36.91
N LEU A 26 -17.53 -1.87 -36.24
CA LEU A 26 -17.93 -3.16 -36.88
C LEU A 26 -19.25 -3.76 -36.36
N VAL A 27 -20.09 -3.00 -35.65
CA VAL A 27 -21.29 -3.54 -34.97
C VAL A 27 -22.59 -3.47 -35.80
N LEU A 28 -22.55 -2.96 -37.04
CA LEU A 28 -23.78 -2.70 -37.80
C LEU A 28 -24.34 -3.85 -38.67
N ILE A 29 -23.74 -5.05 -38.70
CA ILE A 29 -24.28 -6.17 -39.48
C ILE A 29 -24.16 -7.49 -38.71
N GLY A 30 -25.26 -7.91 -38.07
CA GLY A 30 -25.55 -9.32 -37.78
C GLY A 30 -25.16 -9.85 -36.40
N GLY A 31 -26.16 -9.97 -35.52
CA GLY A 31 -26.23 -11.00 -34.47
C GLY A 31 -25.12 -11.01 -33.42
N VAL A 32 -25.07 -9.99 -32.55
CA VAL A 32 -24.21 -10.04 -31.36
C VAL A 32 -24.99 -10.65 -30.20
N GLN A 33 -24.59 -11.85 -29.82
CA GLN A 33 -24.99 -12.51 -28.58
C GLN A 33 -24.52 -11.64 -27.41
N LEU A 34 -25.44 -11.26 -26.52
CA LEU A 34 -25.13 -10.52 -25.30
C LEU A 34 -24.19 -11.36 -24.45
N ALA A 35 -22.90 -11.06 -24.53
CA ALA A 35 -21.92 -11.58 -23.59
C ALA A 35 -22.33 -11.12 -22.17
N PRO A 36 -22.31 -12.00 -21.17
CA PRO A 36 -22.58 -11.60 -19.79
C PRO A 36 -21.60 -10.49 -19.43
N CYS A 37 -22.12 -9.43 -18.82
CA CYS A 37 -21.34 -8.34 -18.23
C CYS A 37 -20.28 -9.00 -17.34
N SER A 38 -19.02 -8.98 -17.79
CA SER A 38 -17.89 -9.52 -17.03
C SER A 38 -17.92 -8.83 -15.68
N ALA A 39 -18.10 -9.60 -14.60
CA ALA A 39 -17.91 -9.09 -13.26
C ALA A 39 -16.55 -8.39 -13.23
N ALA A 40 -16.54 -7.07 -13.02
CA ALA A 40 -15.31 -6.29 -13.01
C ALA A 40 -14.34 -6.97 -12.03
N SER A 41 -13.18 -7.40 -12.53
CA SER A 41 -12.17 -8.04 -11.68
C SER A 41 -11.78 -7.07 -10.59
N LYS A 42 -11.84 -7.49 -9.32
CA LYS A 42 -11.42 -6.67 -8.17
C LYS A 42 -10.00 -6.15 -8.41
N THR A 43 -9.74 -4.91 -8.01
CA THR A 43 -8.39 -4.35 -8.03
C THR A 43 -7.58 -5.00 -6.92
N GLU A 44 -6.58 -5.79 -7.26
CA GLU A 44 -5.68 -6.38 -6.26
C GLU A 44 -4.72 -5.31 -5.70
N ILE A 45 -4.56 -5.29 -4.38
CA ILE A 45 -3.60 -4.45 -3.67
C ILE A 45 -2.72 -5.33 -2.80
N VAL A 46 -1.40 -5.30 -3.04
CA VAL A 46 -0.45 -6.07 -2.24
C VAL A 46 0.00 -5.25 -1.02
N PHE A 47 -0.23 -5.78 0.17
CA PHE A 47 0.13 -5.16 1.45
C PHE A 47 1.19 -6.00 2.19
N TRP A 48 2.35 -5.43 2.49
CA TRP A 48 3.38 -6.12 3.29
C TRP A 48 3.45 -5.57 4.71
N ASN A 49 3.54 -6.47 5.68
CA ASN A 49 3.71 -6.11 7.08
C ASN A 49 4.65 -7.08 7.82
N LEU A 50 5.05 -6.70 9.03
CA LEU A 50 5.98 -7.42 9.89
C LEU A 50 5.40 -7.74 11.28
N PHE A 51 4.09 -7.58 11.45
CA PHE A 51 3.45 -7.67 12.75
C PHE A 51 3.39 -9.12 13.25
N GLY A 52 3.93 -9.35 14.44
CA GLY A 52 4.02 -10.68 15.05
C GLY A 52 3.00 -10.88 16.17
N GLY A 53 2.92 -12.12 16.68
CA GLY A 53 2.06 -12.45 17.82
C GLY A 53 0.62 -12.00 17.63
N GLY A 54 0.00 -11.53 18.72
CA GLY A 54 -1.40 -11.09 18.71
C GLY A 54 -1.65 -9.85 17.84
N GLU A 55 -0.67 -8.98 17.65
CA GLU A 55 -0.82 -7.81 16.76
C GLU A 55 -1.02 -8.23 15.30
N GLY A 56 -0.28 -9.24 14.85
CA GLY A 56 -0.45 -9.79 13.50
C GLY A 56 -1.84 -10.34 13.25
N ASP A 57 -2.46 -10.99 14.24
CA ASP A 57 -3.81 -11.54 14.12
C ASP A 57 -4.86 -10.42 14.00
N PHE A 58 -4.65 -9.28 14.68
CA PHE A 58 -5.50 -8.09 14.50
C PHE A 58 -5.36 -7.51 13.09
N VAL A 59 -4.15 -7.46 12.53
CA VAL A 59 -3.93 -6.97 11.17
C VAL A 59 -4.57 -7.90 10.14
N ASP A 60 -4.46 -9.22 10.33
CA ASP A 60 -5.13 -10.22 9.48
C ASP A 60 -6.65 -10.01 9.51
N LYS A 61 -7.22 -9.73 10.70
CA LYS A 61 -8.64 -9.38 10.84
C LYS A 61 -9.02 -8.07 10.13
N ILE A 62 -8.22 -7.01 10.26
CA ILE A 62 -8.48 -5.72 9.59
C ILE A 62 -8.52 -5.91 8.07
N VAL A 63 -7.57 -6.67 7.51
CA VAL A 63 -7.53 -6.97 6.07
C VAL A 63 -8.78 -7.75 5.64
N LYS A 64 -9.17 -8.76 6.43
CA LYS A 64 -10.39 -9.52 6.17
C LYS A 64 -11.63 -8.64 6.19
N ASP A 65 -11.83 -7.86 7.25
CA ASP A 65 -12.99 -7.00 7.41
C ASP A 65 -13.07 -5.95 6.29
N PHE A 66 -11.93 -5.40 5.86
CA PHE A 66 -11.87 -4.50 4.70
C PHE A 66 -12.27 -5.19 3.40
N ASN A 67 -11.79 -6.42 3.15
CA ASN A 67 -12.14 -7.19 1.95
C ASN A 67 -13.62 -7.62 1.93
N ASP A 68 -14.23 -7.85 3.09
CA ASP A 68 -15.63 -8.21 3.22
C ASP A 68 -16.56 -7.00 3.11
N PHE A 69 -16.11 -5.83 3.56
CA PHE A 69 -16.91 -4.59 3.56
C PHE A 69 -17.14 -4.01 2.15
N GLN A 70 -16.27 -4.32 1.19
CA GLN A 70 -16.36 -3.76 -0.16
C GLN A 70 -16.13 -4.80 -1.28
N SER A 71 -16.56 -4.44 -2.50
CA SER A 71 -16.47 -5.31 -3.68
C SER A 71 -15.37 -4.96 -4.68
N ASP A 72 -14.77 -3.78 -4.58
CA ASP A 72 -13.96 -3.19 -5.65
C ASP A 72 -12.47 -3.54 -5.55
N VAL A 73 -12.00 -3.88 -4.35
CA VAL A 73 -10.59 -4.11 -4.01
C VAL A 73 -10.41 -5.47 -3.32
N ASP A 74 -9.30 -6.13 -3.60
CA ASP A 74 -8.87 -7.35 -2.92
C ASP A 74 -7.47 -7.14 -2.35
N VAL A 75 -7.37 -6.98 -1.03
CA VAL A 75 -6.08 -6.79 -0.35
C VAL A 75 -5.44 -8.15 -0.09
N LYS A 76 -4.25 -8.35 -0.68
CA LYS A 76 -3.38 -9.50 -0.43
C LYS A 76 -2.28 -9.12 0.55
N ALA A 77 -2.42 -9.58 1.79
CA ALA A 77 -1.42 -9.35 2.81
C ALA A 77 -0.29 -10.40 2.75
N LEU A 78 0.96 -9.95 2.82
CA LEU A 78 2.12 -10.79 3.09
C LEU A 78 2.76 -10.37 4.42
N ARG A 79 2.76 -11.28 5.37
CA ARG A 79 3.38 -11.13 6.69
C ARG A 79 4.75 -11.80 6.67
N LEU A 80 5.81 -11.06 6.98
CA LEU A 80 7.17 -11.59 7.11
C LEU A 80 7.69 -11.36 8.51
N THR A 81 8.64 -12.17 8.96
CA THR A 81 9.32 -11.92 10.23
C THR A 81 10.21 -10.68 10.13
N SER A 82 10.38 -9.94 11.23
CA SER A 82 11.18 -8.71 11.26
C SER A 82 12.60 -8.92 10.72
N ASN A 83 13.22 -10.07 10.98
CA ASN A 83 14.58 -10.40 10.52
C ASN A 83 14.69 -10.49 8.99
N GLU A 84 13.65 -10.94 8.30
CA GLU A 84 13.68 -11.11 6.83
C GLU A 84 13.06 -9.94 6.09
N TYR A 85 12.20 -9.15 6.76
CA TYR A 85 11.34 -8.16 6.15
C TYR A 85 12.12 -7.13 5.33
N TYR A 86 13.10 -6.45 5.93
CA TYR A 86 13.79 -5.34 5.26
C TYR A 86 14.72 -5.78 4.13
N ALA A 87 15.34 -6.96 4.25
CA ALA A 87 16.14 -7.52 3.17
C ALA A 87 15.25 -7.80 1.95
N LYS A 88 14.11 -8.48 2.14
CA LYS A 88 13.14 -8.75 1.07
C LYS A 88 12.52 -7.47 0.52
N PHE A 89 12.13 -6.55 1.39
CA PHE A 89 11.50 -5.28 1.00
C PHE A 89 12.44 -4.42 0.14
N GLY A 90 13.71 -4.28 0.53
CA GLY A 90 14.70 -3.54 -0.23
C GLY A 90 14.95 -4.12 -1.62
N VAL A 91 15.10 -5.44 -1.74
CA VAL A 91 15.25 -6.14 -3.02
C VAL A 91 14.01 -5.99 -3.91
N ALA A 92 12.82 -6.11 -3.32
CA ALA A 92 11.57 -5.97 -4.04
C ALA A 92 11.39 -4.54 -4.59
N LEU A 93 11.68 -3.51 -3.78
CA LEU A 93 11.65 -2.12 -4.24
C LEU A 93 12.70 -1.84 -5.33
N ALA A 94 13.93 -2.35 -5.18
CA ALA A 94 14.99 -2.17 -6.16
C ALA A 94 14.67 -2.82 -7.52
N SER A 95 14.00 -3.97 -7.51
CA SER A 95 13.54 -4.67 -8.72
C SER A 95 12.21 -4.14 -9.28
N GLY A 96 11.60 -3.14 -8.64
CA GLY A 96 10.29 -2.61 -9.02
C GLY A 96 9.12 -3.55 -8.72
N LYS A 97 9.35 -4.66 -8.01
CA LYS A 97 8.37 -5.69 -7.64
C LYS A 97 7.92 -5.59 -6.17
N GLY A 98 8.16 -4.46 -5.53
CA GLY A 98 7.70 -4.19 -4.16
C GLY A 98 6.17 -4.22 -4.04
N PRO A 99 5.65 -4.31 -2.80
CA PRO A 99 4.21 -4.20 -2.55
C PRO A 99 3.66 -2.83 -2.96
N ASP A 100 2.34 -2.70 -3.04
CA ASP A 100 1.69 -1.41 -3.25
C ASP A 100 1.67 -0.59 -1.96
N VAL A 101 1.41 -1.27 -0.84
CA VAL A 101 1.40 -0.71 0.52
C VAL A 101 2.34 -1.51 1.41
N ALA A 102 3.13 -0.85 2.25
CA ALA A 102 4.02 -1.55 3.18
C ALA A 102 4.11 -0.89 4.55
N ILE A 103 4.45 -1.69 5.57
CA ILE A 103 4.93 -1.18 6.84
C ILE A 103 6.42 -0.84 6.73
N CYS A 104 6.82 0.28 7.30
CA CYS A 104 8.20 0.72 7.34
C CYS A 104 8.38 1.52 8.62
N HIS A 105 9.29 1.06 9.47
CA HIS A 105 9.71 1.80 10.63
C HIS A 105 10.46 3.06 10.20
N ILE A 106 10.37 4.09 11.02
CA ILE A 106 10.76 5.44 10.65
C ILE A 106 12.27 5.60 10.46
N ASP A 107 13.07 4.87 11.23
CA ASP A 107 14.52 4.77 11.15
C ASP A 107 15.01 4.11 9.84
N HIS A 108 14.18 3.28 9.22
CA HIS A 108 14.46 2.63 7.94
C HIS A 108 13.91 3.39 6.72
N LEU A 109 13.15 4.47 6.90
CA LEU A 109 12.42 5.14 5.83
C LEU A 109 13.32 5.94 4.87
N ALA A 110 14.32 6.65 5.42
CA ALA A 110 15.09 7.65 4.68
C ALA A 110 15.84 7.11 3.44
N PRO A 111 16.46 5.92 3.46
CA PRO A 111 17.11 5.36 2.27
C PRO A 111 16.16 5.15 1.08
N PHE A 112 14.94 4.64 1.34
CA PHE A 112 13.95 4.37 0.29
C PHE A 112 13.39 5.66 -0.33
N VAL A 113 13.23 6.70 0.49
CA VAL A 113 12.85 8.05 0.02
C VAL A 113 13.94 8.64 -0.86
N LYS A 114 15.20 8.60 -0.42
CA LYS A 114 16.36 9.11 -1.19
C LYS A 114 16.53 8.37 -2.52
N ALA A 115 16.24 7.07 -2.55
CA ALA A 115 16.25 6.25 -3.75
C ALA A 115 15.04 6.46 -4.68
N ASN A 116 14.10 7.37 -4.34
CA ASN A 116 12.86 7.61 -5.07
C ASN A 116 11.95 6.37 -5.24
N GLN A 117 12.03 5.42 -4.31
CA GLN A 117 11.29 4.16 -4.36
C GLN A 117 9.88 4.26 -3.76
N LEU A 118 9.63 5.32 -2.97
CA LEU A 118 8.35 5.59 -2.32
C LEU A 118 7.64 6.80 -2.96
N THR A 119 6.32 6.79 -2.86
CA THR A 119 5.45 7.87 -3.33
C THR A 119 5.10 8.80 -2.18
N ALA A 120 5.21 10.10 -2.40
CA ALA A 120 4.68 11.11 -1.48
C ALA A 120 3.14 10.97 -1.40
N LEU A 121 2.58 11.07 -0.21
CA LEU A 121 1.21 10.66 0.08
C LEU A 121 0.19 11.77 -0.12
N GLU A 122 0.59 13.04 -0.21
CA GLU A 122 -0.33 14.18 -0.38
C GLU A 122 -1.28 14.04 -1.57
N PRO A 123 -0.86 13.56 -2.76
CA PRO A 123 -1.77 13.39 -3.88
C PRO A 123 -2.87 12.35 -3.63
N VAL A 124 -2.60 11.35 -2.78
CA VAL A 124 -3.58 10.33 -2.40
C VAL A 124 -4.44 10.83 -1.25
N ALA A 125 -3.81 11.39 -0.21
CA ALA A 125 -4.48 11.95 0.96
C ALA A 125 -5.51 13.02 0.57
N SER A 126 -5.15 13.93 -0.33
CA SER A 126 -6.05 14.98 -0.82
C SER A 126 -7.29 14.43 -1.53
N LYS A 127 -7.17 13.31 -2.25
CA LYS A 127 -8.29 12.68 -2.97
C LYS A 127 -9.30 12.04 -2.04
N VAL A 128 -8.83 11.51 -0.91
CA VAL A 128 -9.68 10.84 0.08
C VAL A 128 -10.07 11.76 1.25
N GLY A 129 -9.65 13.03 1.20
CA GLY A 129 -9.92 14.01 2.26
C GLY A 129 -9.12 13.77 3.55
N PHE A 130 -8.10 12.92 3.55
CA PHE A 130 -7.26 12.66 4.71
C PHE A 130 -6.35 13.85 5.00
N LYS A 131 -6.36 14.34 6.23
CA LYS A 131 -5.53 15.45 6.68
C LYS A 131 -4.45 14.95 7.62
N PHE A 132 -3.18 15.16 7.27
CA PHE A 132 -2.06 14.82 8.14
C PHE A 132 -2.07 15.58 9.48
N SER A 133 -2.84 16.66 9.60
CA SER A 133 -3.08 17.36 10.88
C SER A 133 -3.92 16.55 11.88
N GLU A 134 -4.55 15.45 11.45
CA GLU A 134 -5.23 14.50 12.35
C GLU A 134 -4.24 13.56 13.04
N VAL A 135 -2.99 13.49 12.56
CA VAL A 135 -1.89 12.79 13.20
C VAL A 135 -1.14 13.77 14.10
N ALA A 136 -0.71 13.33 15.27
CA ALA A 136 0.09 14.16 16.17
C ALA A 136 1.32 14.74 15.46
N ASP A 137 1.53 16.06 15.57
CA ASP A 137 2.55 16.81 14.83
C ASP A 137 3.95 16.22 14.92
N ASN A 138 4.33 15.74 16.11
CA ASN A 138 5.64 15.14 16.34
C ASN A 138 5.83 13.83 15.58
N LEU A 139 4.75 13.07 15.32
CA LEU A 139 4.78 11.83 14.55
C LEU A 139 4.75 12.13 13.05
N ALA A 140 3.88 13.05 12.63
CA ALA A 140 3.78 13.48 11.24
C ALA A 140 5.09 14.08 10.72
N LYS A 141 5.80 14.87 11.55
CA LYS A 141 7.10 15.45 11.19
C LYS A 141 8.18 14.40 10.92
N GLN A 142 8.16 13.27 11.65
CA GLN A 142 9.18 12.24 11.46
C GLN A 142 9.06 11.54 10.10
N ALA A 143 7.85 11.47 9.53
CA ALA A 143 7.58 10.93 8.19
C ALA A 143 7.76 11.95 7.05
N THR A 144 8.18 13.19 7.37
CA THR A 144 8.32 14.27 6.40
C THR A 144 9.75 14.36 5.86
N PHE A 145 9.89 14.34 4.53
CA PHE A 145 11.15 14.55 3.83
C PHE A 145 10.96 15.57 2.71
N ASN A 146 11.83 16.58 2.61
CA ASN A 146 11.74 17.64 1.60
C ASN A 146 10.32 18.27 1.55
N SER A 147 9.76 18.55 2.73
CA SER A 147 8.40 19.10 2.91
C SER A 147 7.28 18.22 2.34
N LYS A 148 7.50 16.92 2.20
CA LYS A 148 6.51 15.93 1.75
C LYS A 148 6.40 14.76 2.72
N GLN A 149 5.19 14.27 2.92
CA GLN A 149 4.83 13.12 3.73
C GLN A 149 5.00 11.85 2.93
N TYR A 150 5.82 10.92 3.42
CA TYR A 150 6.05 9.62 2.78
C TYR A 150 5.40 8.46 3.51
N ALA A 151 4.95 8.67 4.75
CA ALA A 151 4.31 7.63 5.54
C ALA A 151 3.16 8.20 6.38
N VAL A 152 2.17 7.34 6.65
CA VAL A 152 1.21 7.55 7.75
C VAL A 152 1.70 6.77 8.96
N PRO A 153 2.01 7.42 10.09
CA PRO A 153 2.31 6.75 11.36
C PRO A 153 1.08 5.98 11.86
N ILE A 154 1.26 4.73 12.31
CA ILE A 154 0.18 3.87 12.81
C ILE A 154 0.45 3.31 14.21
N ASP A 155 1.70 3.35 14.65
CA ASP A 155 2.17 2.92 15.96
C ASP A 155 3.35 3.79 16.41
N THR A 156 3.72 3.65 17.68
CA THR A 156 4.96 4.19 18.24
C THR A 156 5.53 3.18 19.23
N HIS A 157 6.83 2.97 19.17
CA HIS A 157 7.54 2.09 20.10
C HIS A 157 8.26 2.92 21.14
N PHE A 158 8.01 2.64 22.42
CA PHE A 158 8.71 3.26 23.53
C PHE A 158 9.44 2.19 24.33
N HIS A 159 10.62 2.54 24.84
CA HIS A 159 11.42 1.63 25.64
C HIS A 159 10.87 1.63 27.06
N MET A 160 10.58 0.44 27.59
CA MET A 160 10.18 0.24 28.98
C MET A 160 11.06 -0.80 29.64
N LEU A 161 11.41 -0.55 30.90
CA LEU A 161 12.02 -1.54 31.77
C LEU A 161 10.92 -2.32 32.49
N TYR A 162 10.80 -3.58 32.14
CA TYR A 162 9.99 -4.53 32.90
C TYR A 162 10.89 -5.28 33.88
N TYR A 163 10.46 -5.37 35.13
CA TYR A 163 11.18 -6.12 36.15
C TYR A 163 10.21 -6.86 37.06
N ASN A 164 10.68 -7.96 37.64
CA ASN A 164 9.89 -8.77 38.55
C ASN A 164 10.06 -8.27 40.00
N LYS A 165 9.02 -7.66 40.55
CA LYS A 165 8.97 -7.15 41.94
C LYS A 165 9.10 -8.21 43.03
N ALA A 166 8.98 -9.49 42.70
CA ALA A 166 9.20 -10.57 43.67
C ALA A 166 10.68 -10.96 43.79
N ILE A 167 11.51 -10.58 42.81
CA ILE A 167 12.94 -10.90 42.74
C ILE A 167 13.80 -9.66 43.06
N LEU A 168 13.25 -8.46 42.89
CA LEU A 168 13.85 -7.15 43.17
C LEU A 168 13.02 -6.41 44.22
#